data_AF-A0A256ZGS3-F1
#
_entry.id   AF-A0A256ZGS3-F1
#
_cell.length_a   1.000
_cell.length_b   1.000
_cell.length_c   1.000
_cell.angle_alpha   90.00
_cell.angle_beta   90.00
_cell.angle_gamma   90.00
#
_symmetry.space_group_name_H-M   'P 1'
#
loop_
_entity.id
_entity.type
_entity.pdbx_description
1 polymer ?
#
loop_
_entity_poly.entity_id
_entity_poly.type
_entity_poly.pdbx_seq_one_letter_code
_entity_poly.pdbx_strand_id
1 'polypeptide(L)'
;VVFPKPKKVNSWFSKVVLGEKVWLSKFKSEPQLDLAAILNILTAVFFIPSLYFAYINEFWPTLYCATLMFVFKLWFTDRVALQYAEEK
;
A
#
# COMPACT_ATOMS: atom_id res chain seq x y z
N VAL A 1 22.16 -19.17 -3.22
CA VAL A 1 20.98 -18.37 -2.79
C VAL A 1 20.35 -17.79 -4.04
N VAL A 2 19.07 -18.05 -4.27
CA VAL A 2 18.35 -17.65 -5.51
C VAL A 2 18.11 -16.13 -5.59
N PHE A 3 18.08 -15.44 -4.43
CA PHE A 3 17.89 -13.98 -4.35
C PHE A 3 19.00 -13.33 -3.52
N PRO A 4 20.10 -12.88 -4.15
CA PRO A 4 21.16 -12.14 -3.46
C PRO A 4 20.69 -10.76 -3.03
N LYS A 5 21.33 -10.18 -2.00
CA LYS A 5 21.01 -8.85 -1.49
C LYS A 5 21.20 -7.80 -2.60
N PRO A 6 20.25 -6.87 -2.80
CA PRO A 6 20.34 -5.90 -3.88
C PRO A 6 21.53 -4.97 -3.69
N LYS A 7 22.28 -4.72 -4.78
CA LYS A 7 23.48 -3.86 -4.77
C LYS A 7 23.14 -2.37 -4.56
N LYS A 8 21.90 -1.96 -4.87
CA LYS A 8 21.41 -0.58 -4.75
C LYS A 8 19.98 -0.59 -4.23
N VAL A 9 19.66 0.34 -3.33
CA VAL A 9 18.32 0.49 -2.72
C VAL A 9 17.75 1.91 -2.91
N ASN A 10 18.26 2.64 -3.89
CA ASN A 10 17.89 4.04 -4.11
C ASN A 10 16.67 4.20 -5.04
N SER A 11 16.18 3.12 -5.63
CA SER A 11 15.00 3.16 -6.49
C SER A 11 13.75 3.47 -5.67
N TRP A 12 12.74 4.08 -6.31
CA TRP A 12 11.45 4.34 -5.68
C TRP A 12 10.82 3.05 -5.12
N PHE A 13 10.83 1.96 -5.89
CA PHE A 13 10.37 0.65 -5.41
C PHE A 13 11.10 0.14 -4.17
N SER A 14 12.41 0.36 -4.08
CA SER A 14 13.17 -0.02 -2.87
C SER A 14 12.77 0.83 -1.67
N LYS A 15 12.54 2.13 -1.87
CA LYS A 15 12.07 3.05 -0.81
C LYS A 15 10.67 2.68 -0.33
N VAL A 16 9.77 2.28 -1.23
CA VAL A 16 8.44 1.76 -0.90
C VAL A 16 8.55 0.57 0.06
N VAL A 17 9.31 -0.46 -0.31
CA VAL A 17 9.40 -1.70 0.49
C VAL A 17 10.05 -1.45 1.85
N LEU A 18 11.12 -0.65 1.87
CA LEU A 18 11.82 -0.30 3.11
C LEU A 18 10.96 0.61 3.99
N GLY A 19 10.27 1.58 3.39
CA GLY A 19 9.33 2.45 4.09
C GLY A 19 8.18 1.67 4.69
N GLU A 20 7.59 0.72 3.95
CA GLU A 20 6.46 -0.09 4.45
C GLU A 20 6.89 -0.92 5.65
N LYS A 21 8.12 -1.46 5.61
CA LYS A 21 8.70 -2.16 6.76
C LYS A 21 8.87 -1.25 7.97
N VAL A 22 9.34 -0.01 7.78
CA VAL A 22 9.49 0.97 8.87
C VAL A 22 8.13 1.38 9.41
N TRP A 23 7.19 1.73 8.54
CA TRP A 23 5.82 2.13 8.90
C TRP A 23 5.11 1.01 9.68
N LEU A 24 5.18 -0.24 9.21
CA LEU A 24 4.63 -1.39 9.92
C LEU A 24 5.27 -1.60 11.30
N SER A 25 6.59 -1.40 11.41
CA SER A 25 7.29 -1.52 12.70
C SER A 25 6.83 -0.46 13.69
N LYS A 26 6.64 0.79 13.23
CA LYS A 26 6.11 1.89 14.04
C LYS A 26 4.67 1.64 14.43
N PHE A 27 3.83 1.27 13.46
CA PHE A 27 2.40 0.98 13.69
C PHE A 27 2.18 -0.16 14.69
N LYS A 28 3.08 -1.16 14.71
CA LYS A 28 3.03 -2.27 15.68
C LYS A 28 3.40 -1.83 17.10
N SER A 29 4.36 -0.92 17.25
CA SER A 29 4.80 -0.40 18.55
C SER A 29 3.84 0.65 19.11
N GLU A 30 3.44 1.60 18.26
CA GLU A 30 2.55 2.71 18.59
C GLU A 30 1.57 2.92 17.43
N PRO A 31 0.37 2.31 17.49
CA PRO A 31 -0.61 2.44 16.42
C PRO A 31 -1.11 3.89 16.36
N GLN A 32 -0.79 4.58 15.27
CA GLN A 32 -1.25 5.92 14.98
C GLN A 32 -2.11 5.91 13.71
N LEU A 33 -3.22 6.65 13.73
CA LEU A 33 -4.07 6.87 12.56
C LEU A 33 -3.47 7.98 11.69
N ASP A 34 -2.35 7.67 11.06
CA ASP A 34 -1.76 8.55 10.05
C ASP A 34 -2.46 8.39 8.70
N LEU A 35 -2.14 9.28 7.77
CA LEU A 35 -2.73 9.26 6.42
C LEU A 35 -2.43 7.92 5.71
N ALA A 36 -1.25 7.32 5.93
CA ALA A 36 -0.91 6.01 5.39
C ALA A 36 -1.81 4.89 5.95
N ALA A 37 -2.10 4.89 7.26
CA ALA A 37 -3.06 3.98 7.87
C ALA A 37 -4.45 4.11 7.23
N ILE A 38 -4.93 5.35 7.06
CA ILE A 38 -6.25 5.63 6.46
C ILE A 38 -6.31 5.09 5.03
N LEU A 39 -5.30 5.36 4.20
CA LEU A 39 -5.23 4.86 2.83
C LEU A 39 -5.15 3.33 2.76
N ASN A 40 -4.42 2.70 3.69
CA ASN A 40 -4.34 1.24 3.76
C ASN A 40 -5.69 0.62 4.18
N ILE A 41 -6.40 1.24 5.13
CA ILE A 41 -7.76 0.84 5.51
C ILE A 41 -8.72 0.99 4.33
N LEU A 42 -8.69 2.13 3.62
CA LEU A 42 -9.52 2.34 2.43
C LEU A 42 -9.22 1.29 1.36
N THR A 43 -7.95 0.95 1.14
CA THR A 43 -7.58 -0.14 0.22
C THR A 43 -8.28 -1.44 0.61
N ALA A 44 -8.26 -1.83 1.89
CA ALA A 44 -8.92 -3.04 2.37
C ALA A 44 -10.46 -2.95 2.24
N VAL A 45 -11.04 -1.79 2.54
CA VAL A 45 -12.49 -1.54 2.44
C VAL A 45 -12.98 -1.65 1.00
N PHE A 46 -12.20 -1.22 0.00
CA PHE A 46 -12.59 -1.31 -1.41
C PHE A 46 -12.23 -2.66 -2.06
N PHE A 47 -11.30 -3.41 -1.48
CA PHE A 47 -10.97 -4.77 -1.94
C PHE A 47 -12.14 -5.75 -1.73
N ILE A 48 -12.81 -5.71 -0.58
CA ILE A 48 -13.89 -6.65 -0.26
C ILE A 48 -15.08 -6.52 -1.23
N PRO A 49 -15.65 -5.32 -1.48
CA PRO A 49 -16.69 -5.13 -2.49
C PRO A 49 -16.21 -5.44 -3.90
N SER A 50 -14.96 -5.14 -4.25
CA SER A 50 -14.41 -5.49 -5.56
C SER A 50 -14.45 -7.00 -5.81
N LEU A 51 -14.11 -7.81 -4.81
CA LEU A 51 -14.21 -9.27 -4.90
C LEU A 51 -15.66 -9.73 -4.98
N TYR A 52 -16.55 -9.14 -4.19
CA TYR A 52 -17.97 -9.47 -4.21
C TYR A 52 -18.62 -9.19 -5.57
N PHE A 53 -18.39 -8.00 -6.13
CA PHE A 53 -18.92 -7.64 -7.45
C PHE A 53 -18.33 -8.48 -8.57
N ALA A 54 -17.04 -8.83 -8.46
CA ALA A 54 -16.40 -9.73 -9.40
C ALA A 54 -17.03 -11.14 -9.35
N TYR A 55 -17.39 -11.60 -8.15
CA TYR A 55 -18.05 -12.89 -7.96
C TYR A 55 -19.45 -12.94 -8.59
N ILE A 56 -20.23 -11.85 -8.48
CA ILE A 56 -21.55 -11.76 -9.13
C ILE A 56 -21.48 -11.34 -10.62
N ASN A 57 -20.27 -11.23 -11.19
CA ASN A 57 -20.00 -10.83 -12.58
C ASN A 57 -20.52 -9.43 -12.97
N GLU A 58 -20.58 -8.51 -12.03
CA GLU A 58 -21.00 -7.12 -12.27
C GLU A 58 -19.79 -6.26 -12.65
N PHE A 59 -19.61 -6.03 -13.95
CA PHE A 59 -18.40 -5.38 -14.49
C PHE A 59 -18.20 -3.95 -13.96
N TRP A 60 -19.23 -3.11 -13.98
CA TRP A 60 -19.09 -1.69 -13.62
C TRP A 60 -18.76 -1.47 -12.14
N PRO A 61 -19.46 -2.11 -11.19
CA PRO A 61 -19.10 -2.02 -9.78
C PRO A 61 -17.72 -2.60 -9.48
N THR A 62 -17.34 -3.72 -10.10
CA THR A 62 -15.99 -4.28 -9.97
C THR A 62 -14.93 -3.30 -10.44
N LEU A 63 -15.10 -2.73 -11.63
CA LEU A 63 -14.15 -1.77 -12.19
C LEU A 63 -13.99 -0.56 -11.28
N TYR A 64 -15.10 -0.02 -10.76
CA TYR A 64 -15.08 1.13 -9.86
C TYR A 64 -14.35 0.81 -8.55
N CYS A 65 -14.74 -0.26 -7.86
CA CYS A 65 -14.13 -0.65 -6.58
C CYS A 65 -12.66 -1.02 -6.74
N ALA A 66 -12.30 -1.78 -7.79
CA ALA A 66 -10.92 -2.14 -8.09
C ALA A 66 -10.07 -0.90 -8.38
N THR A 67 -10.59 0.03 -9.19
CA THR A 67 -9.86 1.28 -9.52
C THR A 67 -9.59 2.09 -8.26
N LEU A 68 -10.59 2.29 -7.40
CA LEU A 68 -10.41 3.01 -6.13
C LEU A 68 -9.43 2.31 -5.21
N MET A 69 -9.52 0.98 -5.07
CA MET A 69 -8.55 0.19 -4.32
C MET A 69 -7.11 0.43 -4.82
N PHE A 70 -6.89 0.42 -6.15
CA PHE A 70 -5.57 0.68 -6.72
C PHE A 70 -5.10 2.12 -6.49
N VAL A 71 -5.98 3.11 -6.62
CA VAL A 71 -5.66 4.52 -6.33
C VAL A 71 -5.21 4.67 -4.88
N PHE A 72 -5.95 4.11 -3.92
CA PHE A 72 -5.57 4.17 -2.50
C PHE A 72 -4.28 3.42 -2.22
N LYS A 73 -4.06 2.24 -2.85
CA LYS A 73 -2.83 1.47 -2.65
C LYS A 73 -1.61 2.19 -3.21
N LEU A 74 -1.70 2.75 -4.43
CA LEU A 74 -0.61 3.50 -5.04
C LEU A 74 -0.28 4.76 -4.25
N TRP A 75 -1.31 5.45 -3.74
CA TRP A 75 -1.09 6.62 -2.91
C TRP A 75 -0.48 6.26 -1.56
N PHE A 76 -0.93 5.19 -0.90
CA PHE A 76 -0.29 4.66 0.31
C PHE A 76 1.20 4.41 0.08
N THR A 77 1.50 3.71 -1.01
CA THR A 77 2.86 3.38 -1.42
C THR A 77 3.73 4.62 -1.62
N ASP A 78 3.19 5.67 -2.25
CA ASP A 78 3.89 6.94 -2.43
C ASP A 78 4.16 7.64 -1.09
N ARG A 79 3.17 7.71 -0.19
CA ARG A 79 3.30 8.34 1.13
C ARG A 79 4.35 7.67 2.00
N VAL A 80 4.40 6.35 1.97
CA VAL A 80 5.37 5.57 2.73
C VAL A 80 6.79 5.71 2.14
N ALA A 81 6.91 5.80 0.81
CA ALA A 81 8.19 6.09 0.16
C ALA A 81 8.72 7.49 0.48
N LEU A 82 7.83 8.49 0.56
CA LEU A 82 8.14 9.86 0.96
C LEU A 82 8.60 9.92 2.42
N GLN A 83 7.84 9.35 3.35
CA GLN A 83 8.22 9.29 4.77
C GLN A 83 9.60 8.65 4.95
N TYR A 84 9.89 7.56 4.25
CA TYR A 84 11.20 6.91 4.29
C TYR A 84 12.33 7.77 3.69
N ALA A 85 12.02 8.60 2.69
CA ALA A 85 13.00 9.50 2.07
C ALA A 85 13.29 10.72 2.94
N GLU A 86 12.32 11.21 3.72
CA GLU A 86 12.47 12.35 4.64
C GLU A 86 13.16 11.95 5.95
N GLU A 87 12.97 10.73 6.43
CA GLU A 87 13.63 10.21 7.64
C GLU A 87 15.13 9.87 7.46
N LYS A 88 15.67 10.01 6.24
CA LYS A 88 17.05 9.69 5.87
C LYS A 88 17.88 10.92 5.58
#